data_AF-A0A6P1HG80-F1
#
_entry.id   AF-A0A6P1HG80-F1
#
_cell.length_a   1.000
_cell.length_b   1.000
_cell.length_c   1.000
_cell.angle_alpha   90.00
_cell.angle_beta   90.00
_cell.angle_gamma   90.00
#
_symmetry.space_group_name_H-M   'P 1'
#
loop_
_entity.id
_entity.type
_entity.pdbx_description
1 polymer ?
#
loop_
_entity_poly.entity_id
_entity_poly.type
_entity_poly.pdbx_seq_one_letter_code
_entity_poly.pdbx_strand_id
1 'polypeptide(L)'
;MELPKFKYNPDPVLLKVFEREKTLCPACKKSSEYSYVGPFYSVEEVEGICPWCIKDGTAAKLFDGEFQDVEGCEDVSNEEYINELIFRTPGYIGWQQEYWLSHCGDFCAIKNYVGWEDVKDLEEELYGDIKRICDELQITEEVFKKSLTNGGDHQGYLFQCVKCGKYRLHSDLS
;
A
#
# COMPACT_ATOMS: atom_id res chain seq x y z
N MET A 1 -17.97 -3.89 -15.68
CA MET A 1 -17.80 -2.60 -15.00
C MET A 1 -16.32 -2.50 -14.68
N GLU A 2 -15.65 -1.41 -15.02
CA GLU A 2 -14.23 -1.23 -14.71
C GLU A 2 -14.04 -0.83 -13.24
N LEU A 3 -12.95 -1.30 -12.62
CA LEU A 3 -12.60 -0.91 -11.25
C LEU A 3 -12.30 0.59 -11.18
N PRO A 4 -12.65 1.28 -10.07
CA PRO A 4 -12.23 2.65 -9.86
C PRO A 4 -10.70 2.75 -9.81
N LYS A 5 -10.17 3.87 -10.29
CA LYS A 5 -8.73 4.16 -10.23
C LYS A 5 -8.39 4.80 -8.89
N PHE A 6 -7.39 4.29 -8.21
CA PHE A 6 -6.84 4.87 -6.99
C PHE A 6 -5.47 5.45 -7.28
N LYS A 7 -5.21 6.65 -6.75
CA LYS A 7 -3.98 7.39 -7.02
C LYS A 7 -2.77 6.67 -6.42
N TYR A 8 -2.89 6.22 -5.16
CA TYR A 8 -1.77 5.62 -4.43
C TYR A 8 -1.73 4.10 -4.49
N ASN A 9 -2.82 3.43 -4.86
CA ASN A 9 -2.81 1.99 -5.15
C ASN A 9 -3.44 1.72 -6.53
N PRO A 10 -2.71 1.99 -7.62
CA PRO A 10 -3.25 1.96 -8.98
C PRO A 10 -3.62 0.57 -9.49
N ASP A 11 -3.04 -0.50 -8.92
CA ASP A 11 -3.37 -1.90 -9.27
C ASP A 11 -3.61 -2.75 -8.01
N PRO A 12 -4.75 -2.54 -7.33
CA PRO A 12 -5.08 -3.23 -6.09
C PRO A 12 -5.39 -4.72 -6.28
N VAL A 13 -5.65 -5.15 -7.51
CA VAL A 13 -5.84 -6.58 -7.83
C VAL A 13 -4.48 -7.28 -7.92
N LEU A 14 -3.46 -6.63 -8.50
CA LEU A 14 -2.09 -7.13 -8.51
C LEU A 14 -1.57 -7.37 -7.08
N LEU A 15 -1.86 -6.45 -6.16
CA LEU A 15 -1.49 -6.55 -4.75
C LEU A 15 -2.37 -7.50 -3.94
N LYS A 16 -3.37 -8.13 -4.58
CA LYS A 16 -4.33 -9.06 -3.98
C LYS A 16 -5.14 -8.48 -2.82
N VAL A 17 -5.29 -7.16 -2.76
CA VAL A 17 -6.18 -6.50 -1.79
C VAL A 17 -7.61 -6.39 -2.30
N PHE A 18 -7.82 -6.60 -3.61
CA PHE A 18 -9.14 -6.96 -4.14
C PHE A 18 -9.14 -8.36 -4.73
N GLU A 19 -10.04 -9.18 -4.21
CA GLU A 19 -10.34 -10.49 -4.77
C GLU A 19 -11.61 -10.44 -5.63
N ARG A 20 -11.63 -11.25 -6.70
CA ARG A 20 -12.79 -11.37 -7.58
C ARG A 20 -13.80 -12.36 -6.98
N GLU A 21 -14.42 -11.94 -5.89
CA GLU A 21 -15.46 -12.67 -5.19
C GLU A 21 -16.75 -11.85 -5.21
N LYS A 22 -17.85 -12.51 -5.60
CA LYS A 22 -19.15 -11.85 -5.61
C LYS A 22 -19.68 -11.70 -4.19
N THR A 23 -19.68 -10.48 -3.69
CA THR A 23 -20.11 -10.15 -2.32
C THR A 23 -21.20 -9.08 -2.30
N LEU A 24 -21.94 -8.99 -1.19
CA LEU A 24 -22.88 -7.91 -0.91
C LEU A 24 -22.16 -6.89 -0.04
N CYS A 25 -21.84 -5.71 -0.59
CA CYS A 25 -21.06 -4.71 0.14
C CYS A 25 -21.75 -4.31 1.46
N PRO A 26 -21.06 -4.37 2.61
CA PRO A 26 -21.65 -4.03 3.90
C PRO A 26 -22.01 -2.55 3.98
N ALA A 27 -21.36 -1.67 3.20
CA ALA A 27 -21.63 -0.24 3.19
C ALA A 27 -22.86 0.14 2.34
N CYS A 28 -22.81 -0.13 1.02
CA CYS A 28 -23.88 0.31 0.12
C CYS A 28 -24.99 -0.72 -0.12
N LYS A 29 -24.86 -1.94 0.42
CA LYS A 29 -25.80 -3.07 0.25
C LYS A 29 -26.04 -3.45 -1.22
N LYS A 30 -25.10 -3.13 -2.12
CA LYS A 30 -25.12 -3.53 -3.53
C LYS A 30 -24.20 -4.72 -3.77
N SER A 31 -24.55 -5.58 -4.72
CA SER A 31 -23.68 -6.67 -5.15
C SER A 31 -22.46 -6.10 -5.90
N SER A 32 -21.28 -6.60 -5.56
CA SER A 32 -19.99 -6.28 -6.18
C SER A 32 -19.34 -7.57 -6.66
N GLU A 33 -18.65 -7.53 -7.80
CA GLU A 33 -17.83 -8.64 -8.30
C GLU A 33 -16.43 -8.69 -7.67
N TYR A 34 -16.11 -7.67 -6.87
CA TYR A 34 -14.85 -7.54 -6.15
C TYR A 34 -15.10 -7.28 -4.67
N SER A 35 -14.27 -7.90 -3.83
CA SER A 35 -14.25 -7.80 -2.38
C SER A 35 -12.90 -7.26 -1.91
N TYR A 36 -12.90 -6.29 -1.00
CA TYR A 36 -11.68 -5.86 -0.32
C TYR A 36 -11.29 -6.84 0.77
N VAL A 37 -10.02 -7.24 0.78
CA VAL A 37 -9.43 -8.18 1.76
C VAL A 37 -8.13 -7.65 2.38
N GLY A 38 -7.83 -6.36 2.17
CA GLY A 38 -6.67 -5.70 2.75
C GLY A 38 -6.96 -5.09 4.14
N PRO A 39 -6.02 -4.30 4.68
CA PRO A 39 -6.17 -3.68 6.00
C PRO A 39 -7.35 -2.71 6.04
N PHE A 40 -8.16 -2.83 7.09
CA PHE A 40 -9.22 -1.88 7.42
C PHE A 40 -9.35 -1.78 8.95
N TYR A 41 -8.88 -0.68 9.51
CA TYR A 41 -8.86 -0.43 10.94
C TYR A 41 -10.18 0.22 11.35
N SER A 42 -11.07 -0.58 11.95
CA SER A 42 -12.34 -0.13 12.51
C SER A 42 -12.65 -0.86 13.83
N VAL A 43 -13.58 -0.32 14.61
CA VAL A 43 -14.03 -0.97 15.86
C VAL A 43 -14.74 -2.30 15.58
N GLU A 44 -15.52 -2.35 14.50
CA GLU A 44 -16.19 -3.57 14.03
C GLU A 44 -15.32 -4.29 13.00
N GLU A 45 -15.38 -5.62 12.97
CA GLU A 45 -14.80 -6.42 11.88
C GLU A 45 -15.69 -6.28 10.63
N VAL A 46 -15.15 -5.66 9.57
CA VAL A 46 -15.90 -5.38 8.34
C VAL A 46 -15.18 -5.99 7.14
N GLU A 47 -15.83 -6.97 6.51
CA GLU A 47 -15.33 -7.64 5.31
C GLU A 47 -16.24 -7.38 4.10
N GLY A 48 -15.73 -7.55 2.89
CA GLY A 48 -16.57 -7.47 1.69
C GLY A 48 -16.83 -6.06 1.16
N ILE A 49 -16.03 -5.06 1.58
CA ILE A 49 -16.18 -3.68 1.12
C ILE A 49 -15.93 -3.62 -0.39
N CYS A 50 -16.87 -3.04 -1.15
CA CYS A 50 -16.70 -2.91 -2.59
C CYS A 50 -15.74 -1.75 -2.95
N PRO A 51 -15.02 -1.85 -4.07
CA PRO A 51 -14.06 -0.82 -4.51
C PRO A 51 -14.64 0.59 -4.59
N TRP A 52 -15.92 0.74 -4.96
CA TRP A 52 -16.56 2.05 -5.09
C TRP A 52 -16.80 2.73 -3.75
N CYS A 53 -17.14 1.98 -2.69
CA CYS A 53 -17.32 2.52 -1.34
C CYS A 53 -15.99 2.89 -0.68
N ILE A 54 -14.88 2.29 -1.12
CA ILE A 54 -13.54 2.78 -0.79
C ILE A 54 -13.32 4.10 -1.53
N LYS A 55 -13.48 4.11 -2.87
CA LYS A 55 -13.14 5.27 -3.70
C LYS A 55 -13.86 6.57 -3.31
N ASP A 56 -15.13 6.49 -2.92
CA ASP A 56 -15.93 7.66 -2.53
C ASP A 56 -15.91 7.94 -1.02
N GLY A 57 -15.27 7.10 -0.22
CA GLY A 57 -15.16 7.24 1.24
C GLY A 57 -16.42 6.79 2.01
N THR A 58 -17.42 6.21 1.35
CA THR A 58 -18.65 5.74 2.01
C THR A 58 -18.34 4.71 3.10
N ALA A 59 -17.43 3.77 2.84
CA ALA A 59 -17.09 2.72 3.80
C ALA A 59 -16.39 3.28 5.03
N ALA A 60 -15.31 4.05 4.82
CA ALA A 60 -14.57 4.72 5.89
C ALA A 60 -15.49 5.55 6.80
N LYS A 61 -16.36 6.36 6.19
CA LYS A 61 -17.32 7.19 6.94
C LYS A 61 -18.37 6.39 7.72
N LEU A 62 -18.86 5.29 7.15
CA LEU A 62 -19.92 4.50 7.77
C LEU A 62 -19.41 3.72 8.98
N PHE A 63 -18.20 3.19 8.89
CA PHE A 63 -17.61 2.31 9.90
C PHE A 63 -16.59 3.01 10.80
N ASP A 64 -16.41 4.33 10.63
CA ASP A 64 -15.38 5.12 11.32
C ASP A 64 -14.02 4.44 11.23
N GLY A 65 -13.65 4.06 9.99
CA GLY A 65 -12.52 3.17 9.73
C GLY A 65 -11.55 3.70 8.69
N GLU A 66 -10.33 3.17 8.76
CA GLU A 66 -9.16 3.63 8.00
C GLU A 66 -8.57 2.48 7.19
N PHE A 67 -8.22 2.72 5.92
CA PHE A 67 -7.57 1.73 5.07
C PHE A 67 -6.03 1.73 5.19
N GLN A 68 -5.49 2.73 5.89
CA GLN A 68 -4.07 2.89 6.20
C GLN A 68 -3.95 3.66 7.50
N ASP A 69 -3.08 3.22 8.42
CA ASP A 69 -2.76 3.96 9.63
C ASP A 69 -1.91 5.20 9.29
N VAL A 70 -2.34 6.38 9.76
CA VAL A 70 -1.62 7.64 9.58
C VAL A 70 -0.22 7.62 10.20
N GLU A 71 -0.02 6.90 11.30
CA GLU A 71 1.29 6.76 11.95
C GLU A 71 2.26 5.93 11.10
N GLY A 72 1.71 5.09 10.22
CA GLY A 72 2.45 4.34 9.20
C GLY A 72 2.68 5.12 7.91
N CYS A 73 2.86 6.44 7.95
CA CYS A 73 3.03 7.27 6.75
C CYS A 73 4.20 8.25 6.87
N GLU A 74 4.94 8.47 5.78
CA GLU A 74 5.85 9.62 5.66
C GLU A 74 5.07 10.94 5.51
N ASP A 75 5.66 12.05 5.95
CA ASP A 75 5.03 13.38 5.87
C ASP A 75 4.72 13.81 4.42
N VAL A 76 3.63 14.58 4.27
CA VAL A 76 3.20 15.18 3.00
C VAL A 76 2.82 16.64 3.17
N SER A 77 2.77 17.40 2.07
CA SER A 77 2.56 18.85 2.12
C SER A 77 1.10 19.28 2.27
N ASN A 78 0.13 18.35 2.25
CA ASN A 78 -1.29 18.66 2.24
C ASN A 78 -2.11 17.58 2.94
N GLU A 79 -2.98 18.00 3.86
CA GLU A 79 -3.92 17.14 4.60
C GLU A 79 -4.89 16.38 3.68
N GLU A 80 -5.25 16.94 2.52
CA GLU A 80 -6.12 16.22 1.58
C GLU A 80 -5.44 14.97 1.00
N TYR A 81 -4.10 14.94 0.92
CA TYR A 81 -3.37 13.73 0.49
C TYR A 81 -3.48 12.63 1.54
N ILE A 82 -3.46 13.02 2.82
CA ILE A 82 -3.69 12.12 3.97
C ILE A 82 -5.12 11.58 3.89
N ASN A 83 -6.13 12.44 3.75
CA ASN A 83 -7.52 12.02 3.65
C ASN A 83 -7.80 11.11 2.43
N GLU A 84 -7.18 11.36 1.27
CA GLU A 84 -7.30 10.47 0.11
C GLU A 84 -6.65 9.11 0.36
N LEU A 85 -5.49 9.07 1.01
CA LEU A 85 -4.80 7.83 1.32
C LEU A 85 -5.60 7.00 2.34
N ILE A 86 -5.85 7.57 3.52
CA ILE A 86 -6.42 6.86 4.67
C ILE A 86 -7.85 6.40 4.40
N PHE A 87 -8.70 7.27 3.85
CA PHE A 87 -10.15 6.98 3.78
C PHE A 87 -10.63 6.52 2.41
N ARG A 88 -9.82 6.69 1.35
CA ARG A 88 -10.27 6.49 -0.03
C ARG A 88 -9.33 5.71 -0.93
N THR A 89 -8.26 5.13 -0.37
CA THR A 89 -7.33 4.27 -1.09
C THR A 89 -7.29 2.90 -0.43
N PRO A 90 -7.43 1.80 -1.18
CA PRO A 90 -7.19 0.48 -0.61
C PRO A 90 -5.73 0.36 -0.19
N GLY A 91 -5.48 -0.16 1.01
CA GLY A 91 -4.14 -0.39 1.53
C GLY A 91 -3.36 -1.43 0.73
N TYR A 92 -2.19 -1.82 1.23
CA TYR A 92 -1.48 -3.02 0.80
C TYR A 92 -1.31 -3.95 2.00
N ILE A 93 -0.72 -5.12 1.83
CA ILE A 93 -0.52 -6.08 2.92
C ILE A 93 0.97 -6.14 3.23
N GLY A 94 1.34 -5.68 4.41
CA GLY A 94 2.69 -5.80 4.99
C GLY A 94 2.90 -7.13 5.73
N TRP A 95 4.15 -7.50 6.03
CA TRP A 95 4.40 -8.48 7.09
C TRP A 95 4.23 -7.84 8.47
N GLN A 96 4.67 -6.59 8.57
CA GLN A 96 4.44 -5.70 9.71
C GLN A 96 3.40 -4.65 9.32
N GLN A 97 3.18 -3.68 10.22
CA GLN A 97 2.33 -2.53 9.96
C GLN A 97 2.76 -1.82 8.67
N GLU A 98 1.82 -1.61 7.76
CA GLU A 98 2.06 -0.97 6.47
C GLU A 98 2.66 0.43 6.65
N TYR A 99 3.71 0.73 5.86
CA TYR A 99 4.42 2.00 5.88
C TYR A 99 4.40 2.67 4.50
N TRP A 100 3.72 3.82 4.39
CA TRP A 100 3.50 4.52 3.13
C TRP A 100 4.53 5.61 2.87
N LEU A 101 5.28 5.47 1.77
CA LEU A 101 6.33 6.42 1.40
C LEU A 101 5.79 7.65 0.65
N SER A 102 6.45 8.79 0.81
CA SER A 102 6.13 10.04 0.13
C SER A 102 7.31 10.55 -0.71
N HIS A 103 7.06 11.38 -1.71
CA HIS A 103 8.12 12.05 -2.46
C HIS A 103 7.54 13.27 -3.18
N CYS A 104 8.33 14.35 -3.31
CA CYS A 104 7.86 15.63 -3.86
C CYS A 104 6.61 16.18 -3.13
N GLY A 105 6.51 15.97 -1.81
CA GLY A 105 5.44 16.48 -0.95
C GLY A 105 4.08 15.80 -1.08
N ASP A 106 4.03 14.61 -1.69
CA ASP A 106 2.81 13.83 -1.91
C ASP A 106 3.14 12.34 -1.73
N PHE A 107 2.14 11.49 -1.48
CA PHE A 107 2.37 10.06 -1.33
C PHE A 107 2.77 9.41 -2.65
N CYS A 108 3.65 8.43 -2.58
CA CYS A 108 3.98 7.58 -3.70
C CYS A 108 2.87 6.55 -3.94
N ALA A 109 2.76 6.06 -5.16
CA ALA A 109 1.87 4.96 -5.51
C ALA A 109 2.58 3.63 -5.31
N ILE A 110 2.00 2.70 -4.54
CA ILE A 110 2.51 1.34 -4.46
C ILE A 110 2.35 0.64 -5.81
N LYS A 111 3.41 -0.01 -6.26
CA LYS A 111 3.52 -0.62 -7.58
C LYS A 111 3.46 -2.13 -7.52
N ASN A 112 4.20 -2.75 -6.61
CA ASN A 112 4.25 -4.19 -6.47
C ASN A 112 4.94 -4.61 -5.16
N TYR A 113 4.77 -5.88 -4.81
CA TYR A 113 5.67 -6.60 -3.91
C TYR A 113 6.87 -7.10 -4.71
N VAL A 114 8.08 -6.96 -4.16
CA VAL A 114 9.35 -7.16 -4.86
C VAL A 114 10.40 -7.87 -4.01
N GLY A 115 11.24 -8.65 -4.67
CA GLY A 115 12.54 -9.10 -4.17
C GLY A 115 13.69 -8.33 -4.80
N TRP A 116 14.93 -8.62 -4.41
CA TRP A 116 16.11 -7.95 -4.96
C TRP A 116 16.22 -8.08 -6.48
N GLU A 117 15.94 -9.27 -7.02
CA GLU A 117 16.00 -9.51 -8.47
C GLU A 117 15.03 -8.64 -9.28
N ASP A 118 13.92 -8.20 -8.67
CA ASP A 118 12.93 -7.34 -9.31
C ASP A 118 13.35 -5.85 -9.35
N VAL A 119 14.26 -5.43 -8.46
CA VAL A 119 14.64 -4.02 -8.28
C VAL A 119 16.14 -3.73 -8.42
N LYS A 120 16.98 -4.73 -8.71
CA LYS A 120 18.44 -4.55 -8.87
C LYS A 120 18.82 -3.52 -9.93
N ASP A 121 18.03 -3.38 -10.98
CA ASP A 121 18.26 -2.39 -12.05
C ASP A 121 17.93 -0.94 -11.58
N LEU A 122 17.28 -0.80 -10.44
CA LEU A 122 16.95 0.47 -9.78
C LEU A 122 17.90 0.77 -8.60
N GLU A 123 18.97 -0.01 -8.39
CA GLU A 123 19.85 0.09 -7.22
C GLU A 123 20.35 1.52 -6.97
N GLU A 124 20.84 2.20 -8.00
CA GLU A 124 21.36 3.57 -7.88
C GLU A 124 20.28 4.57 -7.44
N GLU A 125 19.05 4.40 -7.94
CA GLU A 125 17.93 5.25 -7.60
C GLU A 125 17.42 5.00 -6.18
N LEU A 126 17.42 3.73 -5.77
CA LEU A 126 16.95 3.28 -4.46
C LEU A 126 18.02 3.34 -3.36
N TYR A 127 19.25 3.78 -3.67
CA TYR A 127 20.38 3.78 -2.74
C TYR A 127 20.04 4.40 -1.36
N GLY A 128 19.32 5.52 -1.36
CA GLY A 128 18.91 6.18 -0.11
C GLY A 128 17.97 5.34 0.75
N ASP A 129 17.01 4.67 0.12
CA ASP A 129 16.06 3.79 0.81
C ASP A 129 16.73 2.49 1.27
N ILE A 130 17.57 1.87 0.42
CA ILE A 130 18.34 0.67 0.77
C ILE A 130 19.21 0.93 2.00
N LYS A 131 19.90 2.07 2.03
CA LYS A 131 20.74 2.46 3.17
C LYS A 131 19.90 2.64 4.44
N ARG A 132 18.78 3.37 4.36
CA ARG A 132 17.85 3.56 5.48
C ARG A 132 17.38 2.22 6.05
N ILE A 133 16.93 1.31 5.18
CA ILE A 133 16.48 -0.02 5.57
C ILE A 133 17.61 -0.83 6.22
N CYS A 134 18.81 -0.81 5.64
CA CYS A 134 19.97 -1.49 6.22
C CYS A 134 20.29 -0.98 7.63
N ASP A 135 20.22 0.34 7.82
CA ASP A 135 20.41 0.97 9.13
C ASP A 135 19.29 0.59 10.11
N GLU A 136 18.03 0.58 9.70
CA GLU A 136 16.89 0.18 10.55
C GLU A 136 16.97 -1.30 10.99
N LEU A 137 17.31 -2.19 10.05
CA LEU A 137 17.42 -3.63 10.30
C LEU A 137 18.78 -4.04 10.88
N GLN A 138 19.74 -3.12 10.97
CA GLN A 138 21.12 -3.37 11.42
C GLN A 138 21.82 -4.47 10.58
N ILE A 139 21.63 -4.44 9.25
CA ILE A 139 22.22 -5.39 8.30
C ILE A 139 23.12 -4.69 7.28
N THR A 140 23.98 -5.44 6.60
CA THR A 140 24.78 -4.90 5.49
C THR A 140 23.99 -4.90 4.19
N GLU A 141 24.40 -4.07 3.22
CA GLU A 141 23.80 -4.11 1.87
C GLU A 141 23.91 -5.50 1.21
N GLU A 142 24.99 -6.24 1.45
CA GLU A 142 25.13 -7.61 0.94
C GLU A 142 24.08 -8.55 1.55
N VAL A 143 23.79 -8.43 2.84
CA VAL A 143 22.75 -9.20 3.53
C VAL A 143 21.36 -8.78 3.03
N PHE A 144 21.13 -7.48 2.87
CA PHE A 144 19.89 -6.94 2.30
C PHE A 144 19.60 -7.56 0.92
N LYS A 145 20.54 -7.45 -0.02
CA LYS A 145 20.39 -7.96 -1.40
C LYS A 145 20.16 -9.47 -1.45
N LYS A 146 20.75 -10.23 -0.52
CA LYS A 146 20.57 -11.69 -0.44
C LYS A 146 19.25 -12.11 0.22
N SER A 147 18.74 -11.31 1.16
CA SER A 147 17.55 -11.67 1.92
C SER A 147 16.26 -11.19 1.26
N LEU A 148 16.26 -10.01 0.62
CA LEU A 148 15.08 -9.42 0.01
C LEU A 148 14.51 -10.33 -1.09
N THR A 149 13.41 -11.01 -0.79
CA THR A 149 12.81 -12.05 -1.63
C THR A 149 11.31 -11.85 -1.68
N ASN A 150 10.74 -11.80 -2.89
CA ASN A 150 9.30 -11.66 -3.06
C ASN A 150 8.58 -12.90 -2.52
N GLY A 151 7.71 -12.70 -1.53
CA GLY A 151 7.03 -13.76 -0.79
C GLY A 151 7.91 -14.52 0.22
N GLY A 152 9.11 -14.01 0.52
CA GLY A 152 9.98 -14.54 1.56
C GLY A 152 9.93 -13.74 2.86
N ASP A 153 10.72 -14.15 3.85
CA ASP A 153 10.76 -13.52 5.18
C ASP A 153 11.15 -12.05 5.14
N HIS A 154 11.94 -11.61 4.15
CA HIS A 154 12.27 -10.20 3.91
C HIS A 154 11.59 -9.73 2.62
N GLN A 155 10.49 -8.99 2.75
CA GLN A 155 9.64 -8.57 1.63
C GLN A 155 9.87 -7.09 1.29
N GLY A 156 10.04 -6.78 0.01
CA GLY A 156 10.09 -5.40 -0.47
C GLY A 156 8.75 -4.91 -0.99
N TYR A 157 8.48 -3.62 -0.81
CA TYR A 157 7.31 -2.88 -1.28
C TYR A 157 7.78 -1.73 -2.15
N LEU A 158 7.59 -1.85 -3.47
CA LEU A 158 8.05 -0.85 -4.43
C LEU A 158 6.99 0.24 -4.60
N PHE A 159 7.40 1.48 -4.40
CA PHE A 159 6.58 2.67 -4.59
C PHE A 159 7.13 3.53 -5.73
N GLN A 160 6.26 4.35 -6.33
CA GLN A 160 6.65 5.30 -7.36
C GLN A 160 6.02 6.68 -7.10
N CYS A 161 6.83 7.73 -7.12
CA CYS A 161 6.39 9.10 -6.96
C CYS A 161 5.39 9.47 -8.07
N VAL A 162 4.20 9.90 -7.68
CA VAL A 162 3.12 10.30 -8.59
C VAL A 162 3.41 11.59 -9.36
N LYS A 163 4.46 12.34 -8.98
CA LYS A 163 4.85 13.61 -9.61
C LYS A 163 6.03 13.47 -10.58
N CYS A 164 7.14 12.85 -10.14
CA CYS A 164 8.36 12.77 -10.92
C CYS A 164 8.67 11.36 -11.46
N GLY A 165 7.91 10.34 -11.07
CA GLY A 165 8.10 8.97 -11.52
C GLY A 165 9.26 8.22 -10.85
N LYS A 166 9.98 8.85 -9.91
CA LYS A 166 11.06 8.19 -9.17
C LYS A 166 10.55 7.07 -8.28
N TYR A 167 11.30 5.99 -8.18
CA TYR A 167 11.02 4.87 -7.31
C TYR A 167 11.47 5.12 -5.86
N ARG A 168 10.73 4.53 -4.93
CA ARG A 168 11.04 4.46 -3.51
C ARG A 168 10.83 3.02 -3.02
N LEU A 169 11.58 2.59 -2.01
CA LEU A 169 11.51 1.23 -1.49
C LEU A 169 11.32 1.21 0.04
N HIS A 170 10.38 0.39 0.49
CA HIS A 170 10.27 -0.05 1.88
C HIS A 170 10.42 -1.57 1.92
N SER A 171 10.85 -2.12 3.06
CA SER A 171 10.84 -3.56 3.30
C SER A 171 10.74 -3.85 4.78
N ASP A 172 10.20 -5.01 5.11
CA ASP A 172 10.05 -5.51 6.46
C ASP A 172 10.40 -7.01 6.56
N LEU A 173 10.40 -7.51 7.78
CA LEU A 173 10.64 -8.92 8.10
C LEU A 173 9.40 -9.53 8.77
N SER A 174 9.02 -10.75 8.39
CA SER A 174 7.93 -11.53 9.01
C SER A 174 8.22 -12.02 10.43
#